data_AF-A0A423NDF4-F1
#
_entry.id   AF-A0A423NDF4-F1
#
_cell.length_a   1.000
_cell.length_b   1.000
_cell.length_c   1.000
_cell.angle_alpha   90.00
_cell.angle_beta   90.00
_cell.angle_gamma   90.00
#
_symmetry.space_group_name_H-M   'P 1'
#
loop_
_entity.id
_entity.type
_entity.pdbx_description
1 polymer ?
#
loop_
_entity_poly.entity_id
_entity_poly.type
_entity_poly.pdbx_seq_one_letter_code
_entity_poly.pdbx_strand_id
1 'polypeptide(L)' 'MEFIVDLHGTSETKEDAKAKAVKLLKKPGSLVKISDVVLNPSKHSATVTYELEPDPDYVPPKRGRF' A
#
# COMPACT_ATOMS: atom_id res chain seq x y z
N MET A 1 -1.27 -4.36 10.36
CA MET A 1 -1.83 -2.99 10.32
C MET A 1 -2.98 -2.98 9.33
N GLU A 2 -3.98 -2.10 9.47
CA GLU A 2 -5.11 -1.99 8.54
C GLU A 2 -5.07 -0.63 7.84
N PHE A 3 -5.42 -0.61 6.55
CA PHE A 3 -5.48 0.60 5.75
C PHE A 3 -6.72 0.58 4.85
N ILE A 4 -7.55 1.60 4.97
CA ILE A 4 -8.75 1.74 4.14
C ILE A 4 -8.38 2.54 2.91
N VAL A 5 -8.61 1.96 1.73
CA VAL A 5 -8.34 2.56 0.44
C VAL A 5 -9.67 2.91 -0.23
N ASP A 6 -9.76 4.12 -0.76
CA ASP A 6 -10.88 4.52 -1.61
C ASP A 6 -10.70 3.96 -3.03
N LEU A 7 -11.75 3.32 -3.55
CA LEU A 7 -11.84 2.71 -4.89
C LEU A 7 -12.79 3.46 -5.81
N HIS A 8 -13.22 4.67 -5.42
CA HIS A 8 -14.16 5.43 -6.23
C HIS A 8 -13.55 5.75 -7.59
N GLY A 9 -14.30 5.47 -8.66
CA GLY A 9 -13.86 5.67 -10.05
C GLY A 9 -12.83 4.65 -10.55
N THR A 10 -12.63 3.52 -9.86
CA THR A 10 -11.86 2.37 -10.38
C THR A 10 -12.76 1.16 -10.58
N SER A 11 -12.18 0.04 -11.02
CA SER A 11 -12.92 -1.21 -11.22
C SER A 11 -13.33 -1.91 -9.91
N GLU A 12 -13.05 -1.30 -8.75
CA GLU A 12 -13.41 -1.78 -7.40
C GLU A 12 -12.94 -3.22 -7.11
N THR A 13 -11.85 -3.65 -7.74
CA THR A 13 -11.31 -5.00 -7.59
C THR A 13 -10.28 -5.09 -6.46
N LYS A 14 -10.03 -6.32 -6.00
CA LYS A 14 -8.97 -6.60 -5.02
C LYS A 14 -7.59 -6.17 -5.53
N GLU A 15 -7.36 -6.28 -6.83
CA GLU A 15 -6.10 -5.90 -7.46
C GLU A 15 -5.90 -4.37 -7.44
N ASP A 16 -6.96 -3.61 -7.70
CA ASP A 16 -6.91 -2.14 -7.65
C ASP A 16 -6.67 -1.65 -6.22
N ALA A 17 -7.38 -2.22 -5.24
CA ALA A 17 -7.16 -1.97 -3.83
C ALA A 17 -5.72 -2.28 -3.40
N LYS A 18 -5.20 -3.42 -3.83
CA LYS A 18 -3.82 -3.83 -3.56
C LYS A 18 -2.84 -2.84 -4.18
N ALA A 19 -3.01 -2.47 -5.44
CA ALA A 19 -2.13 -1.55 -6.16
C ALA A 19 -2.11 -0.14 -5.52
N LYS A 20 -3.29 0.42 -5.19
CA LYS A 20 -3.39 1.70 -4.48
C LYS A 20 -2.78 1.63 -3.08
N ALA A 21 -3.07 0.57 -2.33
CA ALA A 21 -2.49 0.37 -1.00
C ALA A 21 -0.97 0.32 -1.07
N VAL A 22 -0.37 -0.50 -1.95
CA VAL A 22 1.09 -0.55 -2.12
C VAL A 22 1.62 0.83 -2.48
N LYS A 23 1.01 1.56 -3.41
CA LYS A 23 1.48 2.88 -3.84
C LYS A 23 1.46 3.90 -2.70
N LEU A 24 0.40 3.91 -1.88
CA LEU A 24 0.24 4.85 -0.76
C LEU A 24 1.08 4.48 0.45
N LEU A 25 1.27 3.18 0.70
CA LEU A 25 2.03 2.66 1.83
C LEU A 25 3.53 2.52 1.53
N LYS A 26 3.92 2.62 0.26
CA LYS A 26 5.32 2.55 -0.17
C LYS A 26 6.13 3.63 0.55
N LYS A 27 7.02 3.18 1.43
CA LYS A 27 7.98 4.04 2.11
C LYS A 27 9.40 3.70 1.66
N PRO A 28 10.28 4.70 1.51
CA PRO A 28 11.70 4.45 1.35
C PRO A 28 12.23 3.63 2.53
N GLY A 29 12.89 2.50 2.25
CA GLY A 29 13.42 1.61 3.29
C GLY A 29 12.44 0.64 3.90
N SER A 30 11.25 0.48 3.32
CA SER A 30 10.29 -0.49 3.80
C SER A 30 9.55 -1.19 2.66
N LEU A 31 9.38 -2.50 2.80
CA LEU A 31 8.56 -3.35 1.94
C LEU A 31 7.14 -3.41 2.52
N VAL A 32 6.15 -3.19 1.65
CA VAL A 32 4.73 -3.32 2.01
C VAL A 32 4.29 -4.73 1.66
N LYS A 33 3.98 -5.55 2.68
CA LYS A 33 3.45 -6.89 2.52
C LYS A 33 1.96 -6.88 2.81
N ILE A 34 1.16 -7.20 1.81
CA ILE A 34 -0.30 -7.24 1.96
C ILE A 34 -0.71 -8.67 2.28
N SER A 35 -1.31 -8.85 3.43
CA SER A 35 -1.73 -10.15 3.95
C SER A 35 -3.19 -10.45 3.61
N ASP A 36 -4.07 -9.43 3.64
CA ASP A 36 -5.48 -9.60 3.30
C ASP A 36 -6.10 -8.36 2.66
N VAL A 37 -7.16 -8.56 1.86
CA VAL A 37 -7.91 -7.49 1.19
C VAL A 37 -9.41 -7.80 1.23
N VAL A 38 -10.14 -6.96 1.98
CA VAL A 38 -11.59 -7.02 2.13
C VAL A 38 -12.21 -5.86 1.35
N LEU A 39 -12.99 -6.17 0.30
CA LEU A 39 -13.71 -5.16 -0.46
C LEU A 39 -14.99 -4.74 0.28
N ASN A 40 -15.29 -3.45 0.26
CA ASN A 40 -16.51 -2.86 0.76
C ASN A 40 -17.23 -2.09 -0.35
N PRO A 41 -18.00 -2.79 -1.21
CA PRO A 41 -18.68 -2.17 -2.36
C PRO A 41 -19.71 -1.13 -1.94
N SER A 42 -20.33 -1.26 -0.76
CA SER A 42 -21.31 -0.28 -0.26
C SER A 42 -20.70 1.09 0.04
N LYS A 43 -19.37 1.16 0.21
CA LYS A 43 -18.64 2.40 0.47
C LYS A 43 -17.60 2.69 -0.61
N HIS A 44 -17.64 2.00 -1.74
CA HIS A 44 -16.64 2.09 -2.81
C HIS A 44 -15.20 2.08 -2.29
N SER A 45 -14.91 1.23 -1.30
CA SER A 45 -13.63 1.21 -0.59
C SER A 45 -13.21 -0.22 -0.30
N ALA A 46 -11.95 -0.40 0.10
CA ALA A 46 -11.43 -1.68 0.55
C ALA A 46 -10.57 -1.51 1.79
N THR A 47 -10.70 -2.45 2.72
CA THR A 47 -9.80 -2.58 3.85
C THR A 47 -8.67 -3.53 3.48
N VAL A 48 -7.45 -3.03 3.54
CA VAL A 48 -6.23 -3.79 3.24
C VAL A 48 -5.46 -4.00 4.52
N THR A 49 -5.22 -5.27 4.86
CA THR A 49 -4.36 -5.66 5.97
C THR A 49 -2.94 -5.81 5.46
N TYR A 50 -2.02 -5.07 6.05
CA TYR A 50 -0.63 -5.03 5.61
C TYR A 50 0.36 -4.99 6.77
N GLU A 51 1.59 -5.34 6.44
CA GLU A 51 2.76 -5.29 7.31
C GLU A 51 3.87 -4.54 6.59
N LEU A 52 4.65 -3.77 7.36
CA LEU A 52 5.83 -3.08 6.85
C LEU A 52 7.05 -3.84 7.34
N GLU A 53 7.80 -4.40 6.40
CA GLU A 53 9.08 -5.03 6.70
C GLU A 53 10.20 -4.05 6.33
N PRO A 54 11.27 -3.91 7.13
CA PRO A 54 12.43 -3.13 6.74
C PRO A 54 13.03 -3.75 5.47
N ASP A 55 13.32 -2.92 4.47
CA ASP A 55 13.97 -3.37 3.25
C ASP A 55 15.48 -3.51 3.51
N PRO A 56 16.03 -4.75 3.58
CA PRO A 56 17.44 -4.96 3.89
C PRO A 56 18.37 -4.44 2.79
N ASP A 57 17.86 -4.29 1.57
CA ASP A 57 18.60 -3.80 0.40
C ASP A 57 18.44 -2.29 0.19
N TYR A 58 17.68 -1.61 1.05
CA TYR A 58 17.47 -0.18 0.92
C TYR A 58 18.70 0.62 1.32
N VAL A 59 19.39 1.14 0.31
CA VAL A 59 20.42 2.16 0.49
C VAL A 59 19.76 3.53 0.36
N PRO A 60 19.62 4.32 1.46
CA PRO A 60 19.09 5.67 1.36
C PRO A 60 19.93 6.48 0.37
N PRO A 61 19.30 7.28 -0.51
CA PRO A 61 20.04 8.09 -1.46
C PRO A 61 20.99 8.99 -0.65
N LYS A 62 22.30 8.85 -0.88
CA LYS A 62 23.29 9.75 -0.30
C LYS A 62 22.84 11.16 -0.65
N ARG A 63 22.44 11.94 0.35
CA ARG A 63 22.21 13.37 0.21
C ARG A 63 23.52 13.95 -0.32
N GLY A 64 23.62 14.11 -1.63
CA GLY A 64 24.71 14.83 -2.26
C GLY A 64 24.72 16.22 -1.66
N ARG A 65 25.79 16.53 -0.92
CA ARG A 65 26.10 17.90 -0.51
C ARG A 65 26.19 18.73 -1.80
N PHE A 66 25.37 19.78 -1.85
CA PHE A 66 25.57 20.93 -2.73
C PHE A 66 27.01 21.45 -2.60
#